data_AF-R9IG78-F1
#
_entry.id   AF-R9IG78-F1
#
_cell.length_a   1.000
_cell.length_b   1.000
_cell.length_c   1.000
_cell.angle_alpha   90.00
_cell.angle_beta   90.00
_cell.angle_gamma   90.00
#
_symmetry.space_group_name_H-M   'P 1'
#
loop_
_entity.id
_entity.type
_entity.pdbx_description
1 polymer ?
#
loop_
_entity_poly.entity_id
_entity_poly.type
_entity_poly.pdbx_seq_one_letter_code
_entity_poly.pdbx_strand_id
1 'polypeptide(L)'
;MAKGTEYPGFETLGADIKEARKALGLSRRALAEQVSIDPRYLANIENSGDLPSVPVLYELARICKLPIERYFHPEAEPEGRPQIKAVSRTVFADYRGSH
;
A
#
# COMPACT_ATOMS: atom_id res chain seq x y z
N MET A 1 25.11 -3.02 10.85
CA MET A 1 24.90 -1.87 9.95
C MET A 1 23.95 -2.37 8.86
N ALA A 2 22.67 -1.99 8.92
CA ALA A 2 21.77 -2.32 7.82
C ALA A 2 22.18 -1.43 6.63
N LYS A 3 22.59 -2.06 5.54
CA LYS A 3 22.86 -1.40 4.28
C LYS A 3 21.49 -0.93 3.78
N GLY A 4 21.09 0.28 4.16
CA GLY A 4 19.81 0.87 3.79
C GLY A 4 19.77 0.97 2.28
N THR A 5 19.13 0.02 1.62
CA THR A 5 18.69 0.23 0.26
C THR A 5 17.64 1.32 0.29
N GLU A 6 18.02 2.41 -0.36
CA GLU A 6 17.31 3.66 -0.62
C GLU A 6 16.03 3.36 -1.42
N TYR A 7 14.93 3.06 -0.74
CA TYR A 7 13.62 2.98 -1.37
C TYR A 7 12.76 4.15 -0.87
N PRO A 8 12.86 5.33 -1.52
CA PRO A 8 12.10 6.51 -1.14
C PRO A 8 10.61 6.17 -1.01
N GLY A 9 10.03 6.49 0.14
CA GLY A 9 8.61 6.24 0.42
C GLY A 9 8.33 4.91 1.15
N PHE A 10 9.31 4.01 1.30
CA PHE A 10 9.14 2.72 1.97
C PHE A 10 9.88 2.62 3.32
N GLU A 11 10.49 3.71 3.79
CA GLU A 11 11.35 3.73 4.98
C GLU A 11 10.60 3.26 6.24
N THR A 12 9.31 3.58 6.35
CA THR A 12 8.48 3.21 7.51
C THR A 12 7.64 1.95 7.30
N LEU A 13 7.64 1.36 6.09
CA LEU A 13 6.72 0.27 5.72
C LEU A 13 6.74 -0.87 6.74
N GLY A 14 7.92 -1.40 7.05
CA GLY A 14 8.06 -2.53 7.97
C GLY A 14 7.55 -2.23 9.38
N ALA A 15 7.83 -1.02 9.87
CA ALA A 15 7.37 -0.58 11.19
C ALA A 15 5.85 -0.37 11.22
N ASP A 16 5.29 0.26 10.18
CA ASP A 16 3.84 0.50 10.07
C ASP A 16 3.06 -0.82 10.01
N ILE A 17 3.52 -1.80 9.22
CA ILE A 17 2.93 -3.16 9.18
C ILE A 17 2.97 -3.80 10.56
N LYS A 18 4.12 -3.71 11.24
CA LYS A 18 4.33 -4.33 12.57
C LYS A 18 3.38 -3.74 13.62
N GLU A 19 3.23 -2.42 13.65
CA GLU A 19 2.37 -1.73 14.61
C GLU A 19 0.88 -1.95 14.29
N ALA A 20 0.48 -1.86 13.02
CA ALA A 20 -0.89 -2.15 12.61
C ALA A 20 -1.30 -3.60 12.92
N ARG A 21 -0.42 -4.58 12.65
CA ARG A 21 -0.67 -5.98 13.01
C ARG A 21 -0.89 -6.15 14.52
N LYS A 22 -0.06 -5.52 15.35
CA LYS A 22 -0.22 -5.57 16.81
C LYS A 22 -1.52 -4.91 17.26
N ALA A 23 -1.89 -3.77 16.68
CA ALA A 23 -3.14 -3.08 16.98
C ALA A 23 -4.38 -3.93 16.61
N LEU A 24 -4.27 -4.79 15.59
CA LEU A 24 -5.28 -5.78 15.23
C LEU A 24 -5.26 -7.05 16.11
N GLY A 25 -4.34 -7.16 17.08
CA GLY A 25 -4.19 -8.35 17.92
C GLY A 25 -3.67 -9.59 17.20
N LEU A 26 -3.12 -9.42 15.99
CA LEU A 26 -2.65 -10.54 15.16
C LEU A 26 -1.22 -10.94 15.55
N SER A 27 -1.00 -12.25 15.71
CA SER A 27 0.36 -12.78 15.73
C SER A 27 0.99 -12.66 14.33
N ARG A 28 2.32 -12.62 14.26
CA ARG A 28 3.02 -12.62 12.96
C ARG A 28 2.65 -13.84 12.12
N ARG A 29 2.53 -15.01 12.76
CA ARG A 29 2.14 -16.24 12.10
C ARG A 29 0.72 -16.13 11.51
N ALA A 30 -0.23 -15.58 12.25
CA ALA A 30 -1.60 -15.41 11.79
C ALA A 30 -1.69 -14.48 10.56
N LEU A 31 -0.97 -13.36 10.55
CA LEU A 31 -0.93 -12.47 9.38
C LEU A 31 -0.24 -13.15 8.18
N ALA A 32 0.88 -13.83 8.41
CA ALA A 32 1.59 -14.54 7.35
C ALA A 32 0.74 -15.65 6.69
N GLU A 33 -0.04 -16.39 7.49
CA GLU A 33 -0.99 -17.38 6.98
C GLU A 33 -2.08 -16.74 6.11
N GLN A 34 -2.64 -15.58 6.51
CA GLN A 34 -3.65 -14.87 5.71
C GLN A 34 -3.12 -14.39 4.35
N VAL A 35 -1.85 -13.97 4.30
CA VAL A 35 -1.19 -13.49 3.07
C VAL A 35 -0.54 -14.65 2.29
N SER A 36 -0.61 -15.88 2.81
CA SER A 36 0.03 -17.07 2.22
C SER A 36 1.54 -16.92 2.01
N ILE A 37 2.24 -16.36 3.02
CA ILE A 37 3.70 -16.19 3.03
C ILE A 37 4.35 -16.87 4.24
N ASP A 38 5.66 -17.09 4.16
CA ASP A 38 6.43 -17.62 5.29
C ASP A 38 6.49 -16.59 6.45
N PRO A 39 6.22 -16.99 7.71
CA PRO A 39 6.31 -16.08 8.86
C PRO A 39 7.68 -15.43 9.06
N ARG A 40 8.77 -16.06 8.61
CA ARG A 40 10.12 -15.50 8.59
C ARG A 40 10.24 -14.40 7.54
N TYR A 41 9.61 -14.56 6.38
CA TYR A 41 9.59 -13.50 5.38
C TYR A 41 8.88 -12.26 5.90
N LEU A 42 7.72 -12.43 6.56
CA LEU A 42 7.05 -11.32 7.26
C LEU A 42 7.93 -10.72 8.37
N ALA A 43 8.72 -11.53 9.08
CA ALA A 43 9.64 -11.02 10.10
C ALA A 43 10.74 -10.13 9.51
N ASN A 44 11.26 -10.49 8.33
CA ASN A 44 12.27 -9.68 7.65
C ASN A 44 11.67 -8.38 7.12
N ILE A 45 10.45 -8.41 6.57
CA ILE A 45 9.73 -7.18 6.16
C ILE A 45 9.58 -6.24 7.36
N GLU A 46 9.13 -6.76 8.52
CA GLU A 46 8.88 -5.95 9.72
C GLU A 46 10.15 -5.40 10.40
N ASN A 47 11.30 -6.07 10.28
CA ASN A 47 12.47 -5.77 11.13
C ASN A 47 13.77 -5.51 10.37
N SER A 48 13.86 -5.92 9.10
CA SER A 48 15.11 -5.92 8.33
C SER A 48 15.03 -5.08 7.06
N GLY A 49 13.84 -4.59 6.69
CA GLY A 49 13.64 -3.74 5.52
C GLY A 49 13.53 -4.50 4.21
N ASP A 50 13.27 -5.82 4.25
CA ASP A 50 12.98 -6.60 3.04
C ASP A 50 11.73 -6.02 2.37
N LEU A 51 11.83 -5.68 1.09
CA LEU A 51 10.68 -5.22 0.32
C LEU A 51 9.83 -6.41 -0.14
N PRO A 52 8.52 -6.41 0.16
CA PRO A 52 7.60 -7.39 -0.41
C PRO A 52 7.40 -7.19 -1.92
N SER A 53 6.94 -8.23 -2.61
CA SER A 53 6.39 -8.07 -3.95
C SER A 53 5.10 -7.25 -3.89
N VAL A 54 4.72 -6.61 -5.01
CA VAL A 54 3.50 -5.77 -5.07
C VAL A 54 2.23 -6.51 -4.61
N PRO A 55 1.98 -7.77 -4.97
CA PRO A 55 0.81 -8.50 -4.46
C PRO A 55 0.84 -8.70 -2.94
N VAL A 56 2.00 -9.05 -2.38
CA VAL A 56 2.16 -9.24 -0.93
C VAL A 56 1.99 -7.91 -0.19
N LEU A 57 2.57 -6.82 -0.72
CA LEU A 57 2.40 -5.48 -0.19
C LEU A 57 0.93 -5.07 -0.14
N TYR A 58 0.20 -5.30 -1.24
CA TYR A 58 -1.22 -4.97 -1.34
C TYR A 58 -2.04 -5.70 -0.27
N GLU A 59 -1.83 -7.01 -0.12
CA GLU A 59 -2.55 -7.81 0.89
C GLU A 59 -2.20 -7.39 2.32
N LEU A 60 -0.92 -7.13 2.60
CA LEU A 60 -0.49 -6.63 3.90
C LEU A 60 -1.13 -5.28 4.23
N ALA A 61 -1.11 -4.33 3.29
CA ALA A 61 -1.72 -3.02 3.47
C ALA A 61 -3.24 -3.13 3.67
N ARG A 62 -3.92 -3.98 2.90
CA ARG A 62 -5.37 -4.23 2.98
C ARG A 62 -5.77 -4.79 4.35
N ILE A 63 -5.07 -5.82 4.83
CA ILE A 63 -5.37 -6.45 6.13
C ILE A 63 -5.01 -5.52 7.29
N CYS A 64 -3.84 -4.87 7.21
CA CYS A 64 -3.37 -3.94 8.23
C CYS A 64 -4.05 -2.56 8.17
N LYS A 65 -4.96 -2.32 7.23
CA LYS A 65 -5.66 -1.05 7.03
C LYS A 65 -4.69 0.14 6.85
N LEU A 66 -3.58 -0.09 6.16
CA LEU A 66 -2.60 0.94 5.86
C LEU A 66 -3.00 1.70 4.58
N PRO A 67 -2.83 3.04 4.54
CA PRO A 67 -3.05 3.82 3.33
C PRO A 67 -1.90 3.54 2.35
N ILE A 68 -2.12 2.62 1.40
CA ILE A 68 -1.07 2.14 0.49
C ILE A 68 -0.49 3.26 -0.37
N GLU A 69 -1.31 4.27 -0.68
CA GLU A 69 -0.96 5.44 -1.48
C GLU A 69 0.23 6.20 -0.88
N ARG A 70 0.36 6.23 0.46
CA ARG A 70 1.47 6.89 1.15
C ARG A 70 2.84 6.32 0.75
N TYR A 71 2.91 5.01 0.44
CA TYR A 71 4.17 4.36 0.09
C TYR A 71 4.53 4.51 -1.40
N PHE A 72 3.53 4.74 -2.27
CA PHE A 72 3.75 4.92 -3.71
C PHE A 72 3.78 6.39 -4.15
N HIS A 73 3.22 7.29 -3.33
CA HIS A 73 3.11 8.72 -3.58
C HIS A 73 3.59 9.51 -2.35
N PRO A 74 4.90 9.49 -2.04
CA PRO A 74 5.43 10.16 -0.84
C PRO A 74 5.25 11.69 -0.86
N GLU A 75 5.08 12.28 -2.05
CA GLU A 75 4.85 13.71 -2.29
C GLU A 75 3.36 14.10 -2.17
N ALA A 76 2.45 13.13 -2.12
CA ALA A 76 1.04 13.40 -1.96
C ALA A 76 0.76 13.68 -0.48
N GLU A 77 0.49 14.94 -0.15
CA GLU A 77 -0.20 15.30 1.10
C GLU A 77 -1.38 14.34 1.32
N PRO A 78 -1.68 13.93 2.56
CA PRO A 78 -2.83 13.08 2.86
C PRO A 78 -4.11 13.88 2.63
N GLU A 79 -4.48 14.05 1.35
CA GLU A 79 -5.63 14.82 0.95
C GLU A 79 -6.89 14.00 1.22
N GLY A 80 -7.52 14.32 2.34
CA GLY A 80 -8.95 14.09 2.52
C GLY A 80 -9.73 14.91 1.49
N ARG A 81 -9.85 14.42 0.25
CA ARG A 81 -10.95 14.72 -0.70
C ARG A 81 -10.76 13.95 -2.02
N PRO A 82 -11.83 13.41 -2.62
CA PRO A 82 -11.75 12.86 -3.95
C PRO A 82 -11.67 14.01 -4.96
N GLN A 83 -10.50 14.25 -5.58
CA GLN A 83 -10.43 15.01 -6.82
C GLN A 83 -10.86 14.14 -7.99
N ILE A 84 -12.16 13.86 -8.06
CA ILE A 84 -12.79 13.52 -9.33
C ILE A 84 -12.75 14.81 -10.16
N LYS A 85 -11.75 14.95 -11.04
CA LYS A 85 -11.83 15.95 -12.11
C LYS A 85 -13.03 15.56 -12.97
N ALA A 86 -14.14 16.27 -12.82
CA ALA A 86 -15.27 16.15 -13.71
C ALA A 86 -14.76 16.36 -15.15
N VAL A 87 -14.72 15.27 -15.93
CA VAL A 87 -14.55 15.37 -17.37
C VAL A 87 -15.71 16.24 -17.85
N SER A 88 -15.37 17.39 -18.43
CA SER A 88 -16.31 18.35 -18.96
C SER A 88 -17.28 17.64 -19.91
N ARG A 89 -18.57 17.81 -19.63
CA ARG A 89 -19.70 17.14 -20.30
C ARG A 89 -19.92 17.64 -21.74
N THR A 90 -18.92 18.22 -22.38
CA THR A 90 -19.03 18.90 -23.68
C THR A 90 -18.59 18.02 -24.86
N VAL A 91 -17.95 16.87 -24.64
CA VAL A 91 -17.34 16.07 -25.73
C VAL A 91 -18.25 14.95 -26.27
N PHE A 92 -19.50 14.84 -25.84
CA PHE A 92 -20.44 13.80 -26.31
C PHE A 92 -21.62 14.32 -27.15
N ALA A 93 -21.62 15.60 -27.55
CA ALA A 93 -22.72 16.15 -28.36
C ALA A 93 -22.55 15.96 -29.88
N ASP A 94 -21.34 15.68 -30.37
CA ASP A 94 -21.07 15.66 -31.82
C ASP A 94 -21.10 14.26 -32.45
N TYR A 95 -21.47 13.22 -31.69
CA TYR A 95 -21.59 11.84 -32.21
C TYR A 95 -23.05 11.43 -32.42
N ARG A 96 -23.83 12.24 -33.17
CA ARG A 96 -25.07 11.77 -33.81
C ARG A 96 -25.07 12.11 -35.30
N GLY A 97 -24.54 11.13 -36.03
CA GLY A 97 -24.94 10.67 -37.36
C GLY A 97 -25.72 11.64 -38.24
N SER A 98 -25.02 12.08 -39.29
CA SER A 98 -25.60 12.37 -40.61
C SER A 98 -26.60 11.28 -41.02
N HIS A 99 -27.87 11.66 -41.23
CA HIS A 99 -28.85 11.09 -42.17
C HIS A 99 -29.79 12.21 -42.59
#